data_AF-A0A2N3EMU0-F1
#
_entry.id   AF-A0A2N3EMU0-F1
#
_cell.length_a   1.000
_cell.length_b   1.000
_cell.length_c   1.000
_cell.angle_alpha   90.00
_cell.angle_beta   90.00
_cell.angle_gamma   90.00
#
_symmetry.space_group_name_H-M   'P 1'
#
loop_
_entity.id
_entity.type
_entity.pdbx_description
1 polymer ?
#
loop_
_entity_poly.entity_id
_entity_poly.type
_entity_poly.pdbx_seq_one_letter_code
_entity_poly.pdbx_strand_id
1 'polypeptide(L)'
;MSIWGKIAGAGVGLAVGGPLGALLGAVAGHIVIDRALQDSEVVFTIALIALSAKMAKADGEVSESEIRAFEEIFKIPPGEARNVARVYRVAQQDVAGFEA
;
A
#
# COMPACT_ATOMS: atom_id res chain seq x y z
N MET A 1 -11.63 14.85 -0.70
CA MET A 1 -12.36 13.66 -1.19
C MET A 1 -11.35 12.71 -1.79
N SER A 2 -11.26 11.47 -1.32
CA SER A 2 -10.44 10.48 -2.02
C SER A 2 -11.13 10.13 -3.34
N ILE A 3 -10.38 10.22 -4.44
CA ILE A 3 -10.83 9.91 -5.81
C ILE A 3 -10.30 8.54 -6.24
N TRP A 4 -9.29 8.03 -5.52
CA TRP A 4 -8.58 6.80 -5.86
C TRP A 4 -9.45 5.55 -5.77
N GLY A 5 -10.34 5.47 -4.78
CA GLY A 5 -11.29 4.36 -4.65
C GLY A 5 -12.28 4.31 -5.80
N LYS A 6 -12.76 5.47 -6.27
CA LYS A 6 -13.63 5.55 -7.46
C LYS A 6 -12.93 5.08 -8.72
N ILE A 7 -11.68 5.53 -8.95
CA ILE A 7 -10.90 5.16 -10.14
C ILE A 7 -10.58 3.66 -10.12
N ALA A 8 -10.06 3.14 -9.00
CA ALA A 8 -9.72 1.73 -8.85
C ALA A 8 -10.96 0.84 -9.00
N GLY A 9 -12.05 1.20 -8.31
CA GLY A 9 -13.32 0.50 -8.38
C GLY A 9 -13.92 0.53 -9.79
N ALA A 10 -13.90 1.68 -10.46
CA ALA A 10 -14.39 1.81 -11.84
C ALA A 10 -13.57 0.97 -12.82
N GLY A 11 -12.24 0.96 -12.68
CA GLY A 11 -11.35 0.17 -13.54
C GLY A 11 -11.61 -1.33 -13.42
N VAL A 12 -11.68 -1.85 -12.19
CA VAL A 12 -12.03 -3.26 -11.93
C VAL A 12 -13.44 -3.57 -12.43
N GLY A 13 -14.41 -2.72 -12.11
CA GLY A 13 -15.78 -2.88 -12.56
C GLY A 13 -15.93 -2.90 -14.08
N LEU A 14 -15.18 -2.06 -14.79
CA LEU A 14 -15.14 -2.02 -16.25
C LEU A 14 -14.61 -3.34 -16.83
N ALA A 15 -13.51 -3.85 -16.27
CA ALA A 15 -12.87 -5.08 -16.74
C ALA A 15 -13.78 -6.32 -16.57
N VAL A 16 -14.58 -6.36 -15.49
CA VAL A 16 -15.46 -7.50 -15.19
C VAL A 16 -16.83 -7.39 -15.86
N GLY A 17 -17.40 -6.18 -15.94
CA GLY A 17 -18.80 -5.98 -16.30
C GLY A 17 -19.07 -4.87 -17.34
N GLY A 18 -18.04 -4.39 -18.03
CA GLY A 18 -18.18 -3.34 -19.04
C GLY A 18 -18.67 -2.00 -18.45
N PRO A 19 -19.31 -1.13 -19.24
CA PRO A 19 -19.66 0.23 -18.80
C PRO A 19 -20.56 0.29 -17.55
N LEU A 20 -21.50 -0.65 -17.39
CA LEU A 20 -22.34 -0.72 -16.19
C LEU A 20 -21.56 -1.24 -14.98
N GLY A 21 -20.68 -2.22 -15.19
CA GLY A 21 -19.74 -2.67 -14.17
C GLY A 21 -18.83 -1.54 -13.68
N ALA A 22 -18.39 -0.66 -14.59
CA ALA A 22 -17.57 0.51 -14.23
C ALA A 22 -18.30 1.47 -13.28
N LEU A 23 -19.57 1.77 -13.54
CA LEU A 23 -20.37 2.64 -12.67
C LEU A 23 -20.60 2.01 -11.29
N LEU A 24 -21.00 0.73 -11.26
CA LEU A 24 -21.19 -0.01 -10.01
C LEU A 24 -19.88 -0.13 -9.22
N GLY A 25 -18.79 -0.43 -9.92
CA GLY A 25 -17.45 -0.52 -9.37
C GLY A 25 -16.98 0.81 -8.80
N ALA A 26 -17.26 1.94 -9.45
CA ALA A 26 -16.92 3.27 -8.94
C ALA A 26 -17.61 3.56 -7.60
N VAL A 27 -18.89 3.21 -7.48
CA VAL A 27 -19.67 3.39 -6.23
C VAL A 27 -19.14 2.45 -5.14
N ALA A 28 -18.92 1.18 -5.46
CA ALA A 28 -18.38 0.21 -4.51
C ALA A 28 -16.98 0.62 -4.02
N GLY A 29 -16.11 1.03 -4.94
CA GLY A 29 -14.77 1.53 -4.63
C GLY A 29 -14.78 2.79 -3.76
N HIS A 30 -15.76 3.68 -3.96
CA HIS A 30 -15.94 4.83 -3.07
C HIS A 30 -16.27 4.42 -1.63
N ILE A 31 -17.11 3.41 -1.44
CA ILE A 31 -17.54 3.01 -0.09
C ILE A 31 -16.46 2.19 0.62
N VAL A 32 -15.80 1.29 -0.10
CA VAL A 32 -14.86 0.32 0.48
C VAL A 32 -13.44 0.90 0.56
N ILE A 33 -12.95 1.52 -0.51
CA ILE A 33 -11.55 1.93 -0.63
C ILE A 33 -11.36 3.35 -0.10
N ASP A 34 -12.21 4.31 -0.49
CA ASP A 34 -12.00 5.70 -0.06
C ASP A 34 -12.14 5.88 1.46
N ARG A 35 -12.97 5.08 2.14
CA ARG A 35 -13.03 5.08 3.61
C ARG A 35 -11.73 4.62 4.25
N ALA A 36 -11.09 3.59 3.72
CA ALA A 36 -9.82 3.11 4.23
C ALA A 36 -8.70 4.14 3.98
N LEU A 37 -8.73 4.83 2.84
CA LEU A 37 -7.77 5.89 2.49
C LEU A 37 -8.04 7.25 3.16
N GLN A 38 -9.17 7.41 3.86
CA GLN A 38 -9.45 8.60 4.67
C GLN A 38 -8.67 8.61 5.98
N ASP A 39 -8.20 7.45 6.44
CA ASP A 39 -7.36 7.37 7.62
C ASP A 39 -5.91 7.76 7.25
N SER A 40 -5.61 9.05 7.41
CA SER A 40 -4.30 9.62 7.11
C SER A 40 -3.17 8.97 7.90
N GLU A 41 -3.43 8.44 9.10
CA GLU A 41 -2.41 7.79 9.93
C GLU A 41 -2.03 6.43 9.33
N VAL A 42 -3.01 5.67 8.87
CA VAL A 42 -2.78 4.40 8.15
C VAL A 42 -2.05 4.66 6.83
N VAL A 43 -2.50 5.64 6.03
CA VAL A 43 -1.86 5.97 4.74
C VAL A 43 -0.42 6.41 4.94
N PHE A 44 -0.17 7.29 5.91
CA PHE A 44 1.19 7.72 6.25
C PHE A 44 2.07 6.56 6.70
N THR A 45 1.55 5.68 7.56
CA THR A 45 2.29 4.50 8.03
C THR A 45 2.65 3.58 6.89
N ILE A 46 1.72 3.29 5.97
CA ILE A 46 2.00 2.47 4.77
C ILE A 46 3.08 3.12 3.90
N ALA A 47 3.00 4.44 3.70
CA ALA A 47 3.99 5.17 2.92
C ALA A 47 5.38 5.10 3.56
N LEU A 48 5.46 5.23 4.89
CA LEU A 48 6.71 5.15 5.63
C LEU A 48 7.32 3.74 5.55
N ILE A 49 6.50 2.70 5.73
CA ILE A 49 6.93 1.30 5.57
C ILE A 49 7.49 1.06 4.17
N ALA A 50 6.77 1.52 3.14
CA ALA A 50 7.19 1.35 1.75
C ALA A 50 8.51 2.08 1.47
N LEU A 51 8.68 3.29 1.98
CA LEU A 51 9.91 4.07 1.80
C LEU A 51 11.10 3.42 2.52
N SER A 52 10.92 2.96 3.77
CA SER A 52 11.96 2.23 4.51
C SER A 52 12.42 0.98 3.78
N ALA A 53 11.48 0.21 3.22
CA ALA A 53 11.80 -0.99 2.43
C ALA A 53 12.57 -0.66 1.14
N LYS A 54 12.21 0.43 0.46
CA LYS A 54 12.94 0.91 -0.73
C LYS A 54 14.35 1.39 -0.38
N MET A 55 14.52 2.09 0.74
CA MET A 55 15.84 2.53 1.23
C MET A 55 16.74 1.34 1.54
N ALA A 56 16.25 0.36 2.30
CA ALA A 56 16.99 -0.88 2.56
C ALA A 56 17.36 -1.63 1.26
N LYS A 57 16.50 -1.57 0.24
CA LYS A 57 16.80 -2.18 -1.06
C LYS A 57 17.83 -1.38 -1.87
N ALA A 58 17.83 -0.05 -1.78
CA ALA A 58 18.80 0.80 -2.46
C ALA A 58 20.22 0.60 -1.94
N ASP A 59 20.35 0.27 -0.66
CA ASP A 59 21.64 -0.03 -0.03
C ASP A 59 22.17 -1.45 -0.40
N GLY A 60 21.37 -2.27 -1.12
CA GLY A 60 21.81 -3.54 -1.71
C GLY A 60 20.81 -4.71 -1.57
N GLU A 61 21.26 -5.82 -1.00
CA GLU A 61 20.38 -6.92 -0.61
C GLU A 61 19.88 -6.68 0.82
N VAL A 62 18.55 -6.71 1.01
CA VAL A 62 17.94 -6.53 2.33
C VAL A 62 18.33 -7.70 3.24
N SER A 63 19.03 -7.38 4.32
CA SER A 63 19.53 -8.31 5.33
C SER A 63 18.51 -8.59 6.44
N GLU A 64 18.67 -9.70 7.15
CA GLU A 64 17.84 -9.98 8.33
C GLU A 64 18.03 -8.94 9.46
N SER A 65 19.21 -8.32 9.54
CA SER A 65 19.47 -7.23 10.49
C SER A 65 18.60 -6.01 10.22
N GLU A 66 18.39 -5.66 8.95
CA GLU A 66 17.55 -4.52 8.58
C GLU A 66 16.07 -4.81 8.81
N ILE A 67 15.62 -6.04 8.55
CA ILE A 67 14.25 -6.47 8.85
C ILE A 67 13.98 -6.37 10.37
N ARG A 68 14.91 -6.88 11.19
CA ARG A 68 14.81 -6.76 12.65
C ARG A 68 14.81 -5.31 13.12
N ALA A 69 15.70 -4.47 12.58
CA ALA A 69 15.75 -3.06 12.92
C ALA A 69 14.43 -2.35 12.58
N PHE A 70 13.84 -2.67 11.42
CA PHE A 70 12.52 -2.17 11.06
C PHE A 70 11.45 -2.61 12.07
N GLU A 71 11.40 -3.88 12.46
CA GLU A 71 10.45 -4.39 13.46
C GLU A 71 10.62 -3.78 14.85
N GLU A 72 11.84 -3.41 15.24
CA GLU A 72 12.13 -2.73 16.52
C GLU A 72 11.66 -1.28 16.52
N ILE A 73 11.81 -0.57 15.39
CA ILE A 73 11.45 0.84 15.26
C ILE A 73 9.94 1.02 15.10
N PHE A 74 9.29 0.11 14.37
CA PHE A 74 7.85 0.20 14.08
C PHE A 74 7.02 -0.57 15.11
N LYS A 75 6.19 0.15 15.86
CA LYS A 75 5.16 -0.46 16.71
C LYS A 75 4.00 -0.94 15.86
N ILE A 76 4.02 -2.21 15.50
CA ILE A 76 2.96 -2.82 14.68
C ILE A 76 1.77 -3.21 15.58
N PRO A 77 0.54 -2.80 15.27
CA PRO A 77 -0.64 -3.24 16.00
C PRO A 77 -0.82 -4.77 15.98
N PRO A 78 -1.33 -5.37 17.07
CA PRO A 78 -1.61 -6.80 17.10
C PRO A 78 -2.59 -7.16 15.99
N GLY A 79 -2.20 -8.12 15.14
CA GLY A 79 -2.97 -8.54 13.96
C GLY A 79 -2.48 -7.95 12.63
N GLU A 80 -1.70 -6.87 12.63
CA GLU A 80 -1.25 -6.21 11.39
C GLU A 80 0.13 -6.68 10.90
N ALA A 81 0.87 -7.46 11.70
CA ALA A 81 2.21 -7.95 11.36
C ALA A 81 2.30 -8.60 9.97
N ARG A 82 1.30 -9.42 9.61
CA ARG A 82 1.25 -10.07 8.30
C ARG A 82 1.04 -9.08 7.15
N ASN A 83 0.27 -8.02 7.37
CA ASN A 83 0.00 -7.00 6.37
C ASN A 83 1.22 -6.09 6.18
N VAL A 84 1.86 -5.68 7.28
CA VAL A 84 3.12 -4.91 7.26
C VAL A 84 4.20 -5.69 6.52
N ALA A 85 4.41 -6.96 6.87
CA ALA A 85 5.39 -7.81 6.20
C ALA A 85 5.11 -7.98 4.69
N ARG A 86 3.83 -7.97 4.29
CA ARG A 86 3.44 -8.02 2.87
C ARG A 86 3.80 -6.71 2.17
N VAL A 87 3.42 -5.56 2.73
CA VAL A 87 3.70 -4.24 2.15
C VAL A 87 5.20 -4.04 2.03
N TYR A 88 5.97 -4.32 3.09
CA TYR A 88 7.42 -4.23 3.10
C TYR A 88 8.04 -5.08 1.98
N ARG A 89 7.61 -6.34 1.88
CA ARG A 89 8.11 -7.28 0.85
C ARG A 89 7.79 -6.84 -0.58
N VAL A 90 6.64 -6.22 -0.81
CA VAL A 90 6.30 -5.66 -2.13
C VAL A 90 7.18 -4.45 -2.41
N ALA A 91 7.34 -3.56 -1.44
CA ALA A 91 8.10 -2.32 -1.63
C ALA A 91 9.61 -2.56 -1.83
N GLN A 92 10.21 -3.56 -1.18
CA GLN A 92 11.63 -3.91 -1.36
C GLN A 92 11.96 -4.56 -2.71
N GLN A 93 10.99 -4.84 -3.59
CA GLN A 93 11.25 -5.47 -4.88
C GLN A 93 11.90 -4.52 -5.89
N ASP A 94 11.83 -3.21 -5.64
CA ASP A 94 12.25 -2.19 -6.58
C ASP A 94 12.61 -0.89 -5.86
N VAL A 95 13.62 -0.18 -6.37
CA VAL A 95 14.11 1.12 -5.87
C VAL A 95 13.56 2.31 -6.65
N ALA A 96 12.71 2.09 -7.66
CA ALA A 96 12.15 3.18 -8.47
C ALA A 96 11.60 4.31 -7.59
N GLY A 97 12.01 5.54 -7.89
CA GLY A 97 11.71 6.75 -7.10
C GLY A 97 12.78 7.15 -6.07
N PHE A 98 13.80 6.33 -5.81
CA PHE A 98 14.95 6.68 -4.97
C PHE A 98 16.15 7.19 -5.79
N GLU A 99 16.44 6.55 -6.92
CA GLU A 99 17.45 7.02 -7.87
C GLU A 99 16.80 7.98 -8.87
N ALA A 100 17.32 9.22 -8.92
CA ALA A 100 16.93 10.28 -9.85
C ALA A 100 18.15 10.75 -10.64
#